data_AF-A0A1F9DY65-F1
#
_entry.id   AF-A0A1F9DY65-F1
#
_cell.length_a   1.000
_cell.length_b   1.000
_cell.length_c   1.000
_cell.angle_alpha   90.00
_cell.angle_beta   90.00
_cell.angle_gamma   90.00
#
_symmetry.space_group_name_H-M   'P 1'
#
loop_
_entity.id
_entity.type
_entity.pdbx_description
1 polymer ?
#
loop_
_entity_poly.entity_id
_entity_poly.type
_entity_poly.pdbx_seq_one_letter_code
_entity_poly.pdbx_strand_id
1 'polypeptide(L)'
;MSDPTKEELQARIAELEKQSVAKKSGKLEFRVGGKGGVSVYGLGRFPVTLYYEQWTRLLDVAGDLRAFLEENKSRLKLKDPS
;
A
#
# COMPACT_ATOMS: atom_id res chain seq x y z
N MET A 1 9.93 17.17 29.69
CA MET A 1 9.78 15.89 28.97
C MET A 1 11.18 15.33 28.83
N SER A 2 11.54 14.30 29.60
CA SER A 2 12.86 13.67 29.46
C SER A 2 12.92 12.93 28.14
N ASP A 3 14.00 13.13 27.38
CA ASP A 3 14.25 12.37 26.17
C ASP A 3 14.32 10.87 26.51
N PRO A 4 13.61 10.01 25.74
CA PRO A 4 13.60 8.58 25.99
C PRO A 4 15.01 8.00 25.87
N THR A 5 15.31 7.03 26.72
CA THR A 5 16.61 6.36 26.71
C THR A 5 16.79 5.55 25.43
N LYS A 6 18.05 5.31 25.04
CA LYS A 6 18.39 4.56 23.82
C LYS A 6 17.74 3.17 23.78
N GLU A 7 17.63 2.51 24.93
CA GLU A 7 17.00 1.19 25.07
C GLU A 7 15.48 1.25 24.85
N GLU A 8 14.81 2.26 25.38
CA GLU A 8 13.37 2.48 25.15
C GLU A 8 13.07 2.78 23.67
N LEU A 9 13.93 3.56 23.01
CA LEU A 9 13.83 3.82 21.58
C LEU A 9 14.01 2.53 20.77
N GLN A 10 14.97 1.68 21.12
CA GLN A 10 15.19 0.40 20.45
C GLN A 10 14.03 -0.58 20.64
N ALA A 11 13.48 -0.67 21.85
CA ALA A 11 12.29 -1.50 22.12
C ALA A 11 11.10 -1.04 21.28
N ARG A 12 10.90 0.27 21.18
CA ARG A 12 9.81 0.87 20.40
C ARG A 12 10.00 0.67 18.89
N ILE A 13 11.23 0.72 18.39
CA ILE A 13 11.54 0.37 16.99
C ILE A 13 11.21 -1.11 16.72
N ALA A 14 11.66 -2.02 17.58
CA ALA A 14 11.39 -3.45 17.42
C ALA A 14 9.90 -3.79 17.46
N GLU A 15 9.12 -3.09 18.28
CA GLU A 15 7.67 -3.24 18.33
C GLU A 15 6.97 -2.69 17.07
N LEU A 16 7.37 -1.51 16.61
CA LEU A 16 6.85 -0.92 15.37
C LEU A 16 7.18 -1.77 14.15
N GLU A 17 8.39 -2.36 14.09
CA GLU A 17 8.78 -3.30 13.06
C GLU A 17 7.89 -4.55 13.07
N LYS A 18 7.62 -5.15 14.24
CA LYS A 18 6.72 -6.30 14.37
C LYS A 18 5.29 -5.97 13.92
N GLN A 19 4.75 -4.81 14.30
CA GLN A 19 3.43 -4.37 13.87
C GLN A 19 3.35 -4.09 12.37
N SER A 20 4.44 -3.61 11.76
CA SER A 20 4.53 -3.42 10.31
C SER A 20 4.50 -4.75 9.54
N VAL A 21 5.06 -5.82 10.13
CA VAL A 21 5.08 -7.16 9.55
C VAL A 21 3.70 -7.83 9.63
N ALA A 22 2.93 -7.62 10.70
CA ALA A 22 1.59 -8.18 10.85
C ALA A 22 0.58 -7.61 9.82
N LYS A 23 0.78 -6.38 9.33
CA LYS A 23 -0.02 -5.78 8.24
C LYS A 23 0.28 -6.34 6.85
N LYS A 24 1.19 -7.32 6.72
CA LYS A 24 1.50 -8.00 5.45
C LYS A 24 0.43 -9.02 5.02
N SER A 25 -0.72 -9.10 5.69
CA SER A 25 -1.85 -9.86 5.14
C SER A 25 -2.19 -9.23 3.79
N GLY A 26 -2.01 -9.92 2.67
CA GLY A 26 -2.21 -9.42 1.30
C GLY A 26 -3.65 -9.01 0.96
N LYS A 27 -4.48 -8.73 1.97
CA LYS A 27 -5.82 -8.18 1.85
C LYS A 27 -5.72 -6.68 1.60
N LEU A 28 -6.43 -6.22 0.58
CA LEU A 28 -6.55 -4.80 0.29
C LEU A 28 -7.41 -4.11 1.35
N GLU A 29 -6.94 -2.98 1.86
CA GLU A 29 -7.71 -2.11 2.76
C GLU A 29 -7.95 -0.76 2.11
N PHE A 30 -9.14 -0.20 2.30
CA PHE A 30 -9.54 1.10 1.74
C PHE A 30 -9.74 2.10 2.87
N ARG A 31 -9.20 3.32 2.73
CA ARG A 31 -9.39 4.41 3.70
C ARG A 31 -9.67 5.72 2.98
N VAL A 32 -10.58 6.52 3.53
CA VAL A 32 -10.81 7.90 3.08
C VAL A 32 -9.93 8.83 3.91
N GLY A 33 -9.09 9.63 3.26
CA GLY A 33 -8.22 10.62 3.90
C GLY A 33 -8.97 11.93 4.19
N GLY A 34 -8.48 12.69 5.17
CA GLY A 34 -9.08 13.98 5.57
C GLY A 34 -9.08 15.07 4.48
N LYS A 35 -8.37 14.85 3.37
CA LYS A 35 -8.38 15.71 2.17
C LYS A 35 -9.32 15.21 1.06
N GLY A 36 -10.12 14.17 1.31
CA GLY A 36 -11.11 13.63 0.35
C GLY A 36 -10.57 12.60 -0.64
N GLY A 37 -9.31 12.17 -0.52
CA GLY A 37 -8.76 11.07 -1.33
C GLY A 37 -9.07 9.69 -0.75
N VAL A 38 -9.19 8.68 -1.62
CA VAL A 38 -9.31 7.26 -1.21
C VAL A 38 -7.98 6.56 -1.43
N SER A 39 -7.46 5.97 -0.36
CA SER A 39 -6.20 5.24 -0.31
C SER A 39 -6.43 3.73 -0.27
N VAL A 40 -5.74 2.98 -1.14
CA VAL A 40 -5.68 1.51 -1.15
C VAL A 40 -4.36 1.03 -0.57
N TYR A 41 -4.43 0.26 0.51
CA TYR A 41 -3.29 -0.38 1.17
C TYR A 41 -3.22 -1.87 0.78
N GLY A 42 -2.09 -2.52 1.05
CA GLY A 42 -1.89 -3.96 0.80
C GLY A 42 -1.20 -4.30 -0.53
N LEU A 43 -0.97 -3.31 -1.40
CA LEU A 43 -0.23 -3.49 -2.68
C LEU A 43 1.29 -3.36 -2.53
N GLY A 44 1.78 -2.79 -1.42
CA GLY A 44 3.21 -2.54 -1.22
C GLY A 44 3.47 -1.67 0.03
N ARG A 45 4.65 -1.05 0.08
CA ARG A 45 5.06 -0.19 1.21
C ARG A 45 4.21 1.07 1.34
N PHE A 46 3.78 1.63 0.22
CA PHE A 46 3.01 2.87 0.16
C PHE A 46 1.61 2.61 -0.40
N PRO A 47 0.56 3.26 0.15
CA PRO A 47 -0.76 3.17 -0.42
C PRO A 47 -0.86 3.93 -1.73
N VAL A 48 -1.75 3.49 -2.61
CA VAL A 48 -2.15 4.26 -3.80
C VAL A 48 -3.33 5.13 -3.41
N THR A 49 -3.18 6.45 -3.50
CA THR A 49 -4.24 7.40 -3.19
C THR A 49 -4.68 8.13 -4.45
N LEU A 50 -5.97 8.08 -4.76
CA LEU A 50 -6.59 8.84 -5.83
C LEU A 50 -7.87 9.52 -5.31
N TYR A 51 -8.26 10.62 -5.93
CA TYR A 51 -9.57 11.24 -5.68
C TYR A 51 -10.70 10.48 -6.39
N TYR A 52 -11.94 10.75 -5.99
CA TYR A 52 -13.12 10.07 -6.51
C TYR A 52 -13.16 10.00 -8.04
N GLU A 53 -13.05 11.13 -8.74
CA GLU A 53 -13.11 11.17 -10.21
C GLU A 53 -11.98 10.39 -10.88
N GLN A 54 -10.80 10.35 -10.26
CA GLN A 54 -9.65 9.58 -10.76
C GLN A 54 -9.90 8.08 -10.61
N TRP A 55 -10.47 7.64 -9.49
CA TRP A 55 -10.87 6.24 -9.30
C TRP A 55 -11.92 5.83 -10.32
N THR A 56 -12.99 6.61 -10.47
CA THR A 56 -14.06 6.32 -11.42
C THR A 56 -13.49 6.18 -12.84
N ARG A 57 -12.72 7.16 -13.31
CA ARG A 57 -12.11 7.11 -14.64
C ARG A 57 -11.16 5.93 -14.84
N LEU A 58 -10.38 5.56 -13.81
CA LEU A 58 -9.49 4.40 -13.87
C LEU A 58 -10.27 3.08 -13.91
N LEU A 59 -11.36 3.00 -13.14
CA LEU A 59 -12.21 1.81 -13.07
C LEU A 59 -13.03 1.60 -14.35
N ASP A 60 -13.45 2.69 -15.00
CA ASP A 60 -14.16 2.65 -16.29
C ASP A 60 -13.31 1.99 -17.39
N VAL A 61 -11.98 2.17 -17.34
CA VAL A 61 -11.02 1.58 -18.30
C VAL A 61 -10.31 0.33 -17.75
N ALA A 62 -10.81 -0.26 -16.66
CA ALA A 62 -10.14 -1.39 -16.00
C ALA A 62 -10.00 -2.63 -16.90
N GLY A 63 -10.91 -2.82 -17.86
CA GLY A 63 -10.82 -3.89 -18.86
C GLY A 63 -9.59 -3.74 -19.75
N ASP A 64 -9.43 -2.56 -20.36
CA ASP A 64 -8.31 -2.23 -21.23
C ASP A 64 -6.98 -2.31 -20.48
N LEU A 65 -6.95 -1.82 -19.23
CA LEU A 65 -5.78 -1.91 -18.37
C LEU A 65 -5.37 -3.37 -18.13
N ARG A 66 -6.33 -4.28 -17.87
CA ARG A 66 -6.04 -5.71 -17.68
C ARG A 66 -5.50 -6.34 -18.96
N ALA A 67 -6.08 -6.02 -20.12
CA ALA A 67 -5.59 -6.51 -21.41
C ALA A 67 -4.15 -6.06 -21.67
N PHE A 68 -3.85 -4.78 -21.44
CA PHE A 68 -2.50 -4.22 -21.59
C PHE A 68 -1.47 -4.89 -20.67
N LEU A 69 -1.85 -5.19 -19.42
CA LEU A 69 -0.97 -5.90 -18.48
C LEU A 69 -0.65 -7.33 -18.94
N GLU A 70 -1.64 -8.06 -19.45
CA GLU A 70 -1.41 -9.42 -19.96
C GLU A 70 -0.56 -9.43 -21.23
N GLU A 71 -0.82 -8.51 -22.17
CA GLU A 71 0.02 -8.35 -23.38
C GLU A 71 1.49 -8.09 -23.04
N ASN A 72 1.74 -7.31 -21.98
CA ASN A 72 3.09 -6.91 -21.59
C ASN A 72 3.68 -7.77 -20.47
N LYS A 73 3.03 -8.87 -20.08
CA LYS A 73 3.42 -9.69 -18.91
C LYS A 73 4.88 -10.11 -18.89
N SER A 74 5.46 -10.44 -20.05
CA SER A 74 6.87 -10.82 -20.18
C SER A 74 7.86 -9.70 -19.84
N ARG A 75 7.42 -8.44 -19.88
CA ARG A 75 8.21 -7.24 -19.58
C ARG A 75 8.00 -6.73 -18.15
N LEU A 76 7.01 -7.26 -17.44
CA LEU A 76 6.63 -6.81 -16.11
C LEU A 76 7.30 -7.66 -15.03
N LYS A 77 7.74 -7.02 -13.95
CA LYS A 77 8.26 -7.71 -12.78
C LYS A 77 7.11 -8.24 -11.95
N LEU A 78 7.03 -9.55 -11.79
CA LEU A 78 6.17 -10.18 -10.80
C LEU A 78 6.86 -10.14 -9.45
N LYS A 79 6.09 -9.89 -8.39
CA LYS A 79 6.62 -9.96 -7.04
C LYS A 79 6.97 -11.43 -6.77
N ASP A 80 8.25 -11.71 -6.51
CA ASP A 80 8.65 -13.04 -6.04
C ASP A 80 7.86 -13.39 -4.76
N PRO A 81 7.31 -14.59 -4.66
CA PRO A 81 6.72 -15.06 -3.41
C PRO A 81 7.84 -15.16 -2.37
N SER A 82 7.96 -14.13 -1.53
CA SER A 82 8.76 -14.19 -0.29
C SER A 82 8.02 -14.95 0.80
#